data_AF-A0A7X5X7B2-F1
#
_entry.id   AF-A0A7X5X7B2-F1
#
_cell.length_a   1.000
_cell.length_b   1.000
_cell.length_c   1.000
_cell.angle_alpha   90.00
_cell.angle_beta   90.00
_cell.angle_gamma   90.00
#
_symmetry.space_group_name_H-M   'P 1'
#
loop_
_entity.id
_entity.type
_entity.pdbx_description
1 polymer ?
#
loop_
_entity_poly.entity_id
_entity_poly.type
_entity_poly.pdbx_seq_one_letter_code
_entity_poly.pdbx_strand_id
1 'polypeptide(L)' 'MTPVQVDWLSIVFGPLALIAFAFAFSAQRSASKRGESMPGWGKTVQGVGMGLVLFVAFTNMMWGG' A
#
# COMPACT_ATOMS: atom_id res chain seq x y z
N MET A 1 -17.75 -10.85 7.59
CA MET A 1 -17.92 -10.24 6.26
C MET A 1 -18.49 -11.28 5.31
N THR A 2 -19.26 -10.86 4.32
CA THR A 2 -19.60 -11.75 3.19
C THR A 2 -18.46 -11.74 2.17
N PRO A 3 -18.28 -12.79 1.35
CA PRO A 3 -17.23 -12.82 0.32
C PRO A 3 -17.23 -11.57 -0.57
N VAL A 4 -18.42 -11.12 -0.98
CA VAL A 4 -18.60 -9.90 -1.77
C VAL A 4 -18.02 -8.65 -1.08
N GLN A 5 -18.15 -8.53 0.25
CA GLN A 5 -17.56 -7.40 0.99
C GLN A 5 -16.03 -7.44 0.96
N VAL A 6 -15.42 -8.62 0.96
CA VAL A 6 -13.96 -8.79 0.89
C VAL A 6 -13.42 -8.46 -0.50
N ASP A 7 -14.17 -8.82 -1.55
CA ASP A 7 -13.85 -8.42 -2.92
C ASP A 7 -13.86 -6.90 -3.08
N TRP A 8 -14.88 -6.23 -2.53
CA TRP A 8 -14.97 -4.77 -2.55
C TRP A 8 -13.77 -4.10 -1.86
N LEU A 9 -13.30 -4.64 -0.73
CA LEU A 9 -12.11 -4.12 -0.07
C LEU A 9 -10.88 -4.22 -0.96
N SER A 10 -10.71 -5.34 -1.67
CA SER A 10 -9.59 -5.55 -2.59
C SER A 10 -9.63 -4.57 -3.77
N ILE A 11 -10.82 -4.35 -4.33
CA ILE A 11 -11.05 -3.40 -5.44
C ILE A 11 -10.76 -1.96 -5.03
N VAL A 12 -11.03 -1.58 -3.79
CA VAL A 12 -10.82 -0.20 -3.30
C VAL A 12 -9.39 -0.01 -2.80
N PHE A 13 -8.93 -0.87 -1.88
CA PHE A 13 -7.65 -0.71 -1.21
C PHE A 13 -6.46 -1.17 -2.05
N GLY A 14 -6.66 -2.10 -2.99
CA GLY A 14 -5.61 -2.50 -3.93
C GLY A 14 -5.04 -1.32 -4.73
N PRO A 15 -5.87 -0.58 -5.49
CA PRO A 15 -5.43 0.61 -6.22
C PRO A 15 -4.85 1.69 -5.31
N LEU A 16 -5.44 1.95 -4.14
CA LEU A 16 -4.92 2.92 -3.18
C LEU A 16 -3.52 2.55 -2.68
N ALA A 17 -3.29 1.28 -2.39
CA ALA A 17 -1.98 0.79 -1.99
C ALA A 17 -0.96 0.93 -3.13
N LEU A 18 -1.33 0.60 -4.37
CA LEU A 18 -0.46 0.80 -5.54
C LEU A 18 -0.07 2.26 -5.73
N ILE A 19 -1.02 3.18 -5.58
CA ILE A 19 -0.77 4.63 -5.67
C ILE A 19 0.18 5.07 -4.55
N ALA A 20 -0.05 4.64 -3.31
CA ALA A 20 0.83 4.94 -2.19
C ALA A 20 2.26 4.44 -2.45
N PHE A 21 2.41 3.21 -2.93
CA PHE A 21 3.72 2.67 -3.28
C PHE A 21 4.38 3.40 -4.44
N ALA A 22 3.62 3.81 -5.46
CA ALA A 22 4.16 4.58 -6.58
C ALA A 22 4.73 5.95 -6.12
N PHE A 23 4.05 6.63 -5.19
CA PHE A 23 4.53 7.87 -4.59
C PHE A 23 5.77 7.64 -3.73
N ALA A 24 5.73 6.65 -2.83
CA ALA A 24 6.87 6.29 -2.00
C ALA A 24 8.10 5.91 -2.84
N PHE A 25 7.90 5.10 -3.88
CA PHE A 25 8.95 4.71 -4.81
C PHE A 25 9.54 5.91 -5.54
N SER A 26 8.69 6.83 -6.03
CA SER A 26 9.14 8.05 -6.70
C SER A 26 9.93 8.96 -5.77
N ALA A 27 9.48 9.12 -4.53
CA ALA A 27 10.17 9.89 -3.49
C ALA A 27 11.55 9.29 -3.16
N GLN A 28 11.62 7.97 -2.97
CA GLN A 28 12.87 7.27 -2.72
C GLN A 28 13.82 7.35 -3.92
N ARG A 29 13.31 7.16 -5.14
CA ARG A 29 14.12 7.26 -6.36
C ARG A 29 14.68 8.67 -6.54
N SER A 30 13.88 9.70 -6.24
CA SER A 30 14.34 11.10 -6.30
C SER A 30 15.43 11.38 -5.26
N ALA A 31 15.23 10.97 -4.00
CA ALA A 31 16.20 11.16 -2.92
C ALA A 31 17.52 10.40 -3.20
N SER A 32 17.41 9.14 -3.66
CA SER A 32 18.57 8.32 -4.01
C SER A 32 19.41 8.94 -5.14
N LYS A 33 18.76 9.53 -6.16
CA LYS A 33 19.47 10.28 -7.22
C LYS A 33 20.21 11.51 -6.71
N ARG A 34 19.76 12.10 -5.60
CA ARG A 34 20.38 13.27 -4.95
C ARG A 34 21.41 12.89 -3.89
N GLY A 35 21.56 11.60 -3.58
CA GLY A 35 22.37 11.15 -2.43
C GLY A 35 21.77 11.54 -1.07
N GLU A 36 20.48 11.87 -1.04
CA GLU A 36 19.77 12.31 0.15
C GLU A 36 19.00 11.13 0.78
N SER A 37 18.73 11.22 2.08
CA SER A 37 17.80 10.31 2.73
C SER A 37 16.37 10.53 2.24
N MET A 38 15.59 9.45 2.14
CA MET A 38 14.18 9.52 1.78
C MET A 38 13.41 10.49 2.71
N PRO A 39 12.54 11.35 2.16
CA PRO A 39 11.78 12.30 2.97
C PRO A 39 10.84 11.57 3.94
N GLY A 40 10.63 12.15 5.13
CA GLY A 40 9.83 11.54 6.21
C GLY A 40 8.41 11.16 5.80
N TRP A 41 7.73 12.03 5.04
CA TRP A 41 6.39 11.73 4.50
C TRP A 41 6.40 10.52 3.54
N GLY A 42 7.50 10.30 2.83
CA GLY A 42 7.64 9.17 1.90
C GLY A 42 7.65 7.84 2.64
N LYS A 43 8.32 7.77 3.80
CA LYS A 43 8.28 6.61 4.70
C LYS A 43 6.87 6.37 5.25
N THR A 44 6.17 7.43 5.63
CA THR A 44 4.78 7.34 6.11
C THR A 44 3.87 6.77 5.02
N VAL A 45 3.94 7.29 3.79
CA VAL A 45 3.14 6.82 2.65
C VAL A 45 3.45 5.36 2.32
N GLN A 46 4.72 4.96 2.36
CA GLN A 46 5.11 3.56 2.19
C GLN A 46 4.48 2.66 3.25
N GLY A 47 4.53 3.07 4.52
CA GLY A 47 3.93 2.35 5.64
C GLY A 47 2.42 2.19 5.50
N VAL A 48 1.72 3.26 5.08
CA VAL A 48 0.27 3.22 4.80
C VAL A 48 -0.04 2.23 3.67
N GLY A 49 0.70 2.30 2.55
CA GLY A 49 0.53 1.36 1.44
C GLY A 49 0.72 -0.09 1.88
N MET A 50 1.73 -0.35 2.72
CA MET A 50 2.02 -1.68 3.25
C MET A 50 0.95 -2.18 4.22
N GLY A 51 0.45 -1.31 5.10
CA GLY A 51 -0.67 -1.63 5.98
C GLY A 51 -1.94 -2.00 5.20
N LEU A 52 -2.26 -1.25 4.14
CA LEU A 52 -3.42 -1.55 3.28
C LEU A 52 -3.29 -2.91 2.59
N VAL A 53 -2.13 -3.23 2.00
CA VAL A 53 -1.91 -4.55 1.36
C VAL A 53 -2.00 -5.67 2.37
N LEU A 54 -1.36 -5.54 3.53
CA LEU A 54 -1.42 -6.57 4.57
C LEU A 54 -2.85 -6.79 5.04
N PHE A 55 -3.61 -5.72 5.27
CA PHE A 55 -5.01 -5.80 5.66
C PHE A 55 -5.86 -6.54 4.61
N VAL A 56 -5.72 -6.18 3.34
CA VAL A 56 -6.43 -6.87 2.24
C VAL A 56 -6.02 -8.34 2.17
N ALA A 57 -4.73 -8.64 2.25
CA ALA A 57 -4.22 -10.02 2.20
C ALA A 57 -4.77 -10.86 3.36
N PHE A 58 -4.72 -10.36 4.58
CA PHE A 58 -5.28 -11.06 5.75
C PHE A 58 -6.78 -11.28 5.61
N THR A 59 -7.53 -10.29 5.15
CA THR A 59 -8.98 -10.40 4.97
C THR A 59 -9.31 -11.48 3.93
N ASN A 60 -8.58 -11.52 2.81
CA ASN A 60 -8.74 -12.56 1.79
C ASN A 60 -8.34 -13.95 2.30
N MET A 61 -7.29 -14.08 3.11
CA MET A 61 -6.90 -15.38 3.69
C MET A 61 -7.94 -15.92 4.67
N MET A 62 -8.63 -15.05 5.41
CA MET A 62 -9.65 -15.46 6.40
C MET A 62 -11.01 -15.81 5.78
N TRP A 63 -11.34 -15.26 4.60
CA TRP A 63 -12.67 -15.40 3.97
C TRP A 63 -12.66 -15.98 2.55
N GLY A 64 -11.49 -16.19 1.94
CA GLY A 64 -11.32 -16.76 0.61
C GLY A 64 -11.09 -18.27 0.60
N GLY A 65 -11.49 -18.96 1.67
CA GLY A 65 -11.46 -20.43 1.80
C GLY A 65 -12.71 -21.08 1.25
#